data_AF-A0A1Q9PAE7-F1
#
_entry.id   AF-A0A1Q9PAE7-F1
#
_cell.length_a   1.000
_cell.length_b   1.000
_cell.length_c   1.000
_cell.angle_alpha   90.00
_cell.angle_beta   90.00
_cell.angle_gamma   90.00
#
_symmetry.space_group_name_H-M   'P 1'
#
loop_
_entity.id
_entity.type
_entity.pdbx_description
1 polymer ?
#
loop_
_entity_poly.entity_id
_entity_poly.type
_entity_poly.pdbx_seq_one_letter_code
_entity_poly.pdbx_strand_id
1 'polypeptide(L)'
;MMKASTIAYAMYLIFSIMISLTLSAIPAILLFAIIVQNFTIFLNTIWPFSLIHNFVISTFSEWIPAFALQYWWLLILFVPLALISYGVFLAFLLGFFKISRRGIPHLEDGHYSRESEAWLIHEFYQVYYRLYPYFAGFFSMFLKIRALHTLFGARIGRNSIVGNAVLMNPERTIVGNNTFLGFGSVLTGHVYEDEGLYLKEARIGNNVTVGGYAIIFPGAVIGDNVLIGANTVVPKDGHVPDNTIWVHGKAIPRRPGSKAERLHKPIGGPPVMDVEDEKRKKTNNSLKKT
;
A
#
# COMPACT_ATOMS: atom_id res chain seq x y z
N MET A 1 30.40 -22.82 -4.37
CA MET A 1 29.54 -23.04 -5.57
C MET A 1 28.10 -23.07 -5.09
N MET A 2 27.19 -22.32 -5.72
CA MET A 2 25.77 -22.36 -5.35
C MET A 2 25.20 -23.75 -5.61
N LYS A 3 24.29 -24.21 -4.75
CA LYS A 3 23.63 -25.51 -4.92
C LYS A 3 22.78 -25.50 -6.20
N ALA A 4 22.68 -26.64 -6.88
CA ALA A 4 21.86 -26.75 -8.09
C ALA A 4 20.38 -26.39 -7.85
N SER A 5 19.85 -26.66 -6.65
CA SER A 5 18.50 -26.25 -6.24
C SER A 5 18.35 -24.71 -6.22
N THR A 6 19.32 -24.00 -5.65
CA THR A 6 19.40 -22.52 -5.62
C THR A 6 19.32 -21.94 -7.04
N ILE A 7 20.05 -22.53 -7.99
CA ILE A 7 20.04 -22.11 -9.40
C ILE A 7 18.67 -22.39 -10.04
N ALA A 8 18.08 -23.56 -9.80
CA ALA A 8 16.75 -23.90 -10.30
C ALA A 8 15.66 -22.94 -9.78
N TYR A 9 15.70 -22.58 -8.49
CA TYR A 9 14.79 -21.59 -7.91
C TYR A 9 14.98 -20.20 -8.52
N ALA A 10 16.22 -19.76 -8.71
CA ALA A 10 16.49 -18.48 -9.35
C ALA A 10 15.96 -18.43 -10.80
N MET A 11 16.15 -19.51 -11.57
CA MET A 11 15.58 -19.61 -12.92
C MET A 11 14.05 -19.58 -12.88
N TYR A 12 13.43 -20.38 -12.01
CA TYR A 12 11.98 -20.38 -11.81
C TYR A 12 11.46 -18.97 -11.51
N LEU A 13 12.16 -18.23 -10.64
CA LEU A 13 11.85 -16.85 -10.28
C LEU A 13 11.75 -15.93 -11.49
N ILE A 14 12.81 -15.94 -12.31
CA ILE A 14 12.96 -15.06 -13.45
C ILE A 14 11.87 -15.37 -14.48
N PHE A 15 11.69 -16.65 -14.80
CA PHE A 15 10.64 -17.06 -15.73
C PHE A 15 9.25 -16.74 -15.19
N SER A 16 8.98 -16.95 -13.90
CA SER A 16 7.70 -16.62 -13.28
C SER A 16 7.38 -15.12 -13.39
N ILE A 17 8.36 -14.25 -13.11
CA ILE A 17 8.20 -12.80 -13.22
C ILE A 17 7.95 -12.40 -14.68
N MET A 18 8.76 -12.90 -15.62
CA MET A 18 8.60 -12.59 -17.04
C MET A 18 7.25 -13.02 -17.60
N ILE A 19 6.82 -14.24 -17.27
CA ILE A 19 5.52 -14.78 -17.68
C ILE A 19 4.39 -13.96 -17.06
N SER A 20 4.47 -13.63 -15.77
CA SER A 20 3.43 -12.84 -15.08
C SER A 20 3.30 -11.44 -15.66
N LEU A 21 4.41 -10.76 -15.96
CA LEU A 21 4.40 -9.45 -16.63
C LEU A 21 3.78 -9.53 -18.02
N THR A 22 4.16 -10.54 -18.80
CA THR A 22 3.64 -10.72 -20.16
C THR A 22 2.14 -11.02 -20.15
N LEU A 23 1.71 -11.97 -19.32
CA LEU A 23 0.30 -12.37 -19.23
C LEU A 23 -0.59 -11.27 -18.63
N SER A 24 -0.08 -10.48 -17.68
CA SER A 24 -0.84 -9.35 -17.12
C SER A 24 -1.03 -8.19 -18.09
N ALA A 25 -0.13 -8.01 -19.07
CA ALA A 25 -0.26 -7.00 -20.11
C ALA A 25 -1.37 -7.33 -21.13
N ILE A 26 -1.62 -8.62 -21.39
CA ILE A 26 -2.57 -9.06 -22.43
C ILE A 26 -3.98 -8.46 -22.21
N PRO A 27 -4.62 -8.58 -21.04
CA PRO A 27 -5.95 -8.00 -20.80
C PRO A 27 -5.98 -6.48 -20.98
N ALA A 28 -4.93 -5.76 -20.57
CA ALA A 28 -4.87 -4.31 -20.72
C ALA A 28 -4.73 -3.88 -22.19
N ILE A 29 -3.92 -4.61 -22.97
CA ILE A 29 -3.76 -4.40 -24.43
C ILE A 29 -5.07 -4.71 -25.15
N LEU A 30 -5.70 -5.84 -24.83
CA LEU A 30 -6.98 -6.23 -25.42
C LEU A 30 -8.08 -5.24 -25.08
N LEU A 31 -8.17 -4.81 -23.81
CA LEU A 31 -9.12 -3.79 -23.38
C LEU A 31 -8.89 -2.48 -24.14
N PHE A 32 -7.64 -2.04 -24.26
CA PHE A 32 -7.29 -0.84 -25.02
C PHE A 32 -7.76 -0.98 -26.48
N ALA A 33 -7.41 -2.07 -27.16
CA ALA A 33 -7.81 -2.31 -28.55
C ALA A 33 -9.34 -2.34 -28.72
N ILE A 34 -10.06 -3.02 -27.82
CA ILE A 34 -11.53 -3.10 -27.83
C ILE A 34 -12.15 -1.71 -27.62
N ILE A 35 -11.63 -0.92 -26.66
CA ILE A 35 -12.12 0.44 -26.43
C ILE A 35 -11.87 1.29 -27.67
N VAL A 36 -10.67 1.29 -28.24
CA VAL A 36 -10.37 2.10 -29.43
C VAL A 36 -11.31 1.77 -30.59
N GLN A 37 -11.53 0.48 -30.87
CA GLN A 37 -12.38 0.06 -31.98
C GLN A 37 -13.86 0.43 -31.76
N ASN A 38 -14.42 0.07 -30.60
CA ASN A 38 -15.85 0.27 -30.34
C ASN A 38 -16.19 1.73 -30.01
N PHE A 39 -15.29 2.44 -29.32
CA PHE A 39 -15.52 3.82 -28.93
C PHE A 39 -15.41 4.77 -30.12
N THR A 40 -14.55 4.49 -31.10
CA THR A 40 -14.53 5.26 -32.36
C THR A 40 -15.87 5.17 -33.08
N ILE A 41 -16.44 3.97 -33.17
CA ILE A 41 -17.77 3.75 -33.77
C ILE A 41 -18.82 4.54 -32.99
N PHE A 42 -18.81 4.44 -31.66
CA PHE A 42 -19.73 5.17 -30.80
C PHE A 42 -19.63 6.69 -30.97
N LEU A 43 -18.43 7.27 -30.89
CA LEU A 43 -18.20 8.71 -31.04
C LEU A 43 -18.70 9.23 -32.39
N ASN A 44 -18.52 8.45 -33.46
CA ASN A 44 -19.03 8.80 -34.78
C ASN A 44 -20.56 8.81 -34.89
N THR A 45 -21.30 8.23 -33.94
CA THR A 45 -22.77 8.37 -33.86
C THR A 45 -23.22 9.67 -33.18
N ILE A 46 -22.32 10.37 -32.47
CA ILE A 46 -22.61 11.60 -31.74
C ILE A 46 -22.46 12.81 -32.68
N TRP A 47 -23.56 13.51 -32.93
CA TRP A 47 -23.66 14.56 -33.95
C TRP A 47 -22.58 15.66 -33.90
N PRO A 48 -22.23 16.26 -32.73
CA PRO A 48 -21.15 17.25 -32.70
C PRO A 48 -19.77 16.64 -33.01
N PHE A 49 -19.53 15.40 -32.58
CA PHE A 49 -18.24 14.74 -32.80
C PHE A 49 -18.05 14.37 -34.26
N SER A 50 -19.06 13.79 -34.91
CA SER A 50 -18.96 13.37 -36.32
C SER A 50 -18.70 14.54 -37.27
N LEU A 51 -19.29 15.72 -37.00
CA LEU A 51 -18.99 16.95 -37.73
C LEU A 51 -17.51 17.35 -37.61
N ILE A 52 -16.99 17.40 -36.38
CA ILE A 52 -15.58 17.74 -36.12
C ILE A 52 -14.67 16.68 -36.74
N HIS A 53 -15.02 15.40 -36.63
CA HIS A 53 -14.26 14.29 -37.16
C HIS A 53 -14.11 14.38 -38.69
N ASN A 54 -15.22 14.65 -39.40
CA ASN A 54 -15.19 14.85 -40.84
C ASN A 54 -14.39 16.09 -41.24
N PHE A 55 -14.52 17.20 -40.49
CA PHE A 55 -13.73 18.42 -40.71
C PHE A 55 -12.22 18.19 -40.53
N VAL A 56 -11.82 17.45 -39.49
CA VAL A 56 -10.41 17.10 -39.24
C VAL A 56 -9.87 16.24 -40.38
N ILE A 57 -10.63 15.21 -40.81
CA ILE A 57 -10.22 14.37 -41.93
C ILE A 57 -10.08 15.19 -43.21
N SER A 58 -11.06 16.03 -43.55
CA SER A 58 -11.03 16.81 -44.80
C SER A 58 -9.90 17.84 -44.83
N THR A 59 -9.52 18.38 -43.67
CA THR A 59 -8.51 19.44 -43.57
C THR A 59 -7.09 18.89 -43.60
N PHE A 60 -6.87 17.70 -43.03
CA PHE A 60 -5.53 17.18 -42.77
C PHE A 60 -5.18 15.90 -43.55
N SER A 61 -6.08 15.35 -44.37
CA SER A 61 -5.89 14.08 -45.10
C SER A 61 -4.67 14.06 -46.02
N GLU A 62 -4.28 15.21 -46.58
CA GLU A 62 -3.08 15.32 -47.45
C GLU A 62 -1.76 15.25 -46.66
N TRP A 63 -1.80 15.59 -45.37
CA TRP A 63 -0.61 15.79 -44.53
C TRP A 63 -0.40 14.67 -43.52
N ILE A 64 -1.49 14.04 -43.09
CA ILE A 64 -1.50 13.07 -41.99
C ILE A 64 -2.07 11.74 -42.49
N PRO A 65 -1.41 10.60 -42.20
CA PRO A 65 -1.92 9.28 -42.56
C PRO A 65 -3.34 9.02 -42.03
N ALA A 66 -4.16 8.34 -42.86
CA ALA A 66 -5.56 8.09 -42.56
C ALA A 66 -5.80 7.40 -41.19
N PHE A 67 -4.94 6.46 -40.79
CA PHE A 67 -5.06 5.79 -39.50
C PHE A 67 -4.91 6.76 -38.31
N ALA A 68 -4.01 7.74 -38.41
CA ALA A 68 -3.78 8.71 -37.35
C ALA A 68 -4.95 9.70 -37.24
N LEU A 69 -5.50 10.12 -38.38
CA LEU A 69 -6.71 10.94 -38.42
C LEU A 69 -7.94 10.17 -37.92
N GLN A 70 -8.08 8.89 -38.22
CA GLN A 70 -9.21 8.08 -37.73
C GLN A 70 -9.28 8.03 -36.20
N TYR A 71 -8.14 8.09 -35.52
CA TYR A 71 -8.06 8.02 -34.06
C TYR A 71 -7.54 9.32 -33.41
N TRP A 72 -7.73 10.48 -34.05
CA TRP A 72 -7.25 11.77 -33.53
C TRP A 72 -7.74 12.08 -32.11
N TRP A 73 -8.95 11.60 -31.77
CA TRP A 73 -9.57 11.76 -30.45
C TRP A 73 -8.76 11.08 -29.34
N LEU A 74 -7.92 10.09 -29.66
CA LEU A 74 -7.00 9.48 -28.71
C LEU A 74 -6.04 10.52 -28.15
N LEU A 75 -5.64 11.55 -28.89
CA LEU A 75 -4.76 12.59 -28.35
C LEU A 75 -5.38 13.31 -27.15
N ILE A 76 -6.70 13.45 -27.14
CA ILE A 76 -7.45 14.08 -26.05
C ILE A 76 -7.67 13.08 -24.91
N LEU A 77 -8.05 11.84 -25.24
CA LEU A 77 -8.42 10.82 -24.25
C LEU A 77 -7.29 9.85 -23.88
N PHE A 78 -6.07 10.11 -24.33
CA PHE A 78 -4.92 9.23 -24.13
C PHE A 78 -4.68 9.01 -22.65
N VAL A 79 -4.64 10.09 -21.87
CA VAL A 79 -4.35 10.05 -20.44
C VAL A 79 -5.37 9.20 -19.66
N PRO A 80 -6.69 9.47 -19.71
CA PRO A 80 -7.66 8.65 -18.98
C PRO A 80 -7.68 7.20 -19.45
N LEU A 81 -7.53 6.95 -20.76
CA LEU A 81 -7.50 5.59 -21.29
C LEU A 81 -6.25 4.82 -20.84
N ALA A 82 -5.08 5.47 -20.86
CA ALA A 82 -3.84 4.90 -20.36
C ALA A 82 -3.92 4.59 -18.86
N LEU A 83 -4.55 5.46 -18.06
CA LEU A 83 -4.76 5.21 -16.62
C LEU A 83 -5.68 4.00 -16.38
N ILE A 84 -6.75 3.85 -17.16
CA ILE A 84 -7.65 2.69 -17.07
C ILE A 84 -6.89 1.40 -17.45
N SER A 85 -6.19 1.39 -18.58
CA SER A 85 -5.38 0.25 -19.01
C SER A 85 -4.29 -0.09 -17.98
N TYR A 86 -3.64 0.92 -17.41
CA TYR A 86 -2.65 0.73 -16.34
C TYR A 86 -3.27 0.11 -15.08
N GLY A 87 -4.45 0.57 -14.66
CA GLY A 87 -5.18 -0.02 -13.54
C GLY A 87 -5.54 -1.48 -13.78
N VAL A 88 -6.01 -1.82 -14.98
CA VAL A 88 -6.31 -3.21 -15.36
C VAL A 88 -5.06 -4.08 -15.37
N PHE A 89 -3.98 -3.57 -15.96
CA PHE A 89 -2.67 -4.24 -15.93
C PHE A 89 -2.23 -4.54 -14.49
N LEU A 90 -2.25 -3.54 -13.60
CA LEU A 90 -1.87 -3.71 -12.20
C LEU A 90 -2.77 -4.71 -11.47
N ALA A 91 -4.08 -4.73 -11.74
CA ALA A 91 -5.02 -5.67 -11.14
C ALA A 91 -4.73 -7.13 -11.54
N PHE A 92 -4.48 -7.38 -12.84
CA PHE A 92 -4.09 -8.71 -13.33
C PHE A 92 -2.73 -9.12 -12.81
N LEU A 93 -1.75 -8.21 -12.81
CA LEU A 93 -0.42 -8.47 -12.28
C LEU A 93 -0.49 -8.88 -10.81
N LEU A 94 -1.28 -8.17 -9.99
CA LEU A 94 -1.52 -8.56 -8.60
C LEU A 94 -2.21 -9.94 -8.50
N GLY A 95 -3.18 -10.22 -9.36
CA GLY A 95 -3.86 -11.52 -9.43
C GLY A 95 -2.88 -12.67 -9.67
N PHE A 96 -2.02 -12.55 -10.68
CA PHE A 96 -0.99 -13.55 -10.97
C PHE A 96 0.01 -13.70 -9.82
N PHE A 97 0.45 -12.59 -9.20
CA PHE A 97 1.33 -12.67 -8.03
C PHE A 97 0.66 -13.36 -6.83
N LYS A 98 -0.63 -13.13 -6.60
CA LYS A 98 -1.36 -13.84 -5.54
C LYS A 98 -1.49 -15.34 -5.82
N ILE A 99 -1.63 -15.72 -7.10
CA ILE A 99 -1.67 -17.12 -7.51
C ILE A 99 -0.28 -17.75 -7.33
N SER A 100 0.80 -17.10 -7.78
CA SER A 100 2.16 -17.62 -7.63
C SER A 100 2.55 -17.79 -6.16
N ARG A 101 2.07 -16.91 -5.27
CA ARG A 101 2.26 -17.04 -3.82
C ARG A 101 1.65 -18.29 -3.19
N ARG A 102 0.64 -18.93 -3.80
CA ARG A 102 -0.02 -20.10 -3.18
C ARG A 102 0.91 -21.32 -3.06
N GLY A 103 1.94 -21.41 -3.90
CA GLY A 103 2.90 -22.52 -3.90
C GLY A 103 4.19 -22.24 -3.10
N ILE A 104 4.35 -21.05 -2.54
CA ILE A 104 5.60 -20.65 -1.87
C ILE A 104 5.39 -20.67 -0.36
N PRO A 105 6.25 -21.37 0.41
CA PRO A 105 6.12 -21.43 1.85
C PRO A 105 6.29 -20.05 2.48
N HIS A 106 5.57 -19.83 3.58
CA HIS A 106 5.80 -18.68 4.43
C HIS A 106 7.05 -18.94 5.27
N LEU A 107 7.97 -17.99 5.30
CA LEU A 107 9.13 -18.08 6.18
C LEU A 107 8.69 -17.78 7.61
N GLU A 108 9.20 -18.54 8.58
CA GLU A 108 8.96 -18.26 9.99
C GLU A 108 9.81 -17.08 10.47
N ASP A 109 9.63 -16.68 11.73
CA ASP A 109 10.51 -15.70 12.36
C ASP A 109 11.84 -16.36 12.72
N GLY A 110 12.97 -15.73 12.37
CA GLY A 110 14.29 -16.27 12.64
C GLY A 110 15.40 -15.71 11.78
N HIS A 111 16.56 -16.37 11.86
CA HIS A 111 17.76 -16.07 11.10
C HIS A 111 17.94 -17.06 9.94
N TYR A 112 18.25 -16.54 8.75
CA TYR A 112 18.45 -17.31 7.54
C TYR A 112 19.79 -16.95 6.90
N SER A 113 20.63 -17.95 6.63
CA SER A 113 21.91 -17.74 5.95
C SER A 113 21.70 -17.22 4.51
N ARG A 114 22.65 -16.42 4.01
CA ARG A 114 22.64 -15.90 2.63
C ARG A 114 22.63 -16.99 1.56
N GLU A 115 23.19 -18.15 1.86
CA GLU A 115 23.25 -19.28 0.92
C GLU A 115 22.03 -20.22 1.02
N SER A 116 21.08 -19.89 1.89
CA SER A 116 19.89 -20.72 2.11
C SER A 116 18.83 -20.51 1.02
N GLU A 117 17.99 -21.53 0.82
CA GLU A 117 16.82 -21.42 -0.05
C GLU A 117 15.81 -20.39 0.48
N ALA A 118 15.74 -20.24 1.81
CA ALA A 118 14.91 -19.23 2.47
C ALA A 118 15.30 -17.80 2.08
N TRP A 119 16.59 -17.51 1.91
CA TRP A 119 17.05 -16.22 1.43
C TRP A 119 16.51 -15.92 0.03
N LEU A 120 16.62 -16.87 -0.91
CA LEU A 120 16.07 -16.70 -2.26
C LEU A 120 14.56 -16.49 -2.26
N ILE A 121 13.85 -17.25 -1.42
CA ILE A 121 12.41 -17.11 -1.23
C ILE A 121 12.09 -15.69 -0.70
N HIS A 122 12.88 -15.17 0.24
CA HIS A 122 12.72 -13.81 0.73
C HIS A 122 12.95 -12.75 -0.36
N GLU A 123 14.02 -12.89 -1.15
CA GLU A 123 14.29 -11.98 -2.27
C GLU A 123 13.15 -11.96 -3.30
N PHE A 124 12.49 -13.10 -3.52
CA PHE A 124 11.25 -13.12 -4.31
C PHE A 124 10.17 -12.23 -3.70
N TYR A 125 9.94 -12.39 -2.40
CA TYR A 125 8.93 -11.63 -1.68
C TYR A 125 9.24 -10.12 -1.73
N GLN A 126 10.51 -9.74 -1.72
CA GLN A 126 10.92 -8.33 -1.85
C GLN A 126 10.54 -7.70 -3.19
N VAL A 127 10.61 -8.44 -4.29
CA VAL A 127 10.13 -7.94 -5.60
C VAL A 127 8.64 -7.60 -5.50
N TYR A 128 7.85 -8.47 -4.86
CA TYR A 128 6.43 -8.24 -4.63
C TYR A 128 6.19 -7.01 -3.72
N TYR A 129 6.92 -6.89 -2.61
CA TYR A 129 6.81 -5.73 -1.73
C TYR A 129 7.27 -4.43 -2.36
N ARG A 130 8.18 -4.48 -3.34
CA ARG A 130 8.61 -3.31 -4.09
C ARG A 130 7.56 -2.83 -5.09
N LEU A 131 6.76 -3.74 -5.63
CA LEU A 131 5.63 -3.41 -6.50
C LEU A 131 4.40 -2.91 -5.72
N TYR A 132 4.27 -3.34 -4.45
CA TYR A 132 3.13 -2.98 -3.60
C TYR A 132 2.86 -1.47 -3.49
N PRO A 133 3.83 -0.58 -3.21
CA PRO A 133 3.57 0.86 -3.10
C PRO A 133 2.98 1.48 -4.38
N TYR A 134 3.35 0.99 -5.56
CA TYR A 134 2.78 1.46 -6.82
C TYR A 134 1.32 1.02 -6.95
N PHE A 135 1.02 -0.23 -6.59
CA PHE A 135 -0.35 -0.73 -6.54
C PHE A 135 -1.19 0.05 -5.52
N ALA A 136 -0.70 0.16 -4.27
CA ALA A 136 -1.40 0.84 -3.21
C ALA A 136 -1.62 2.33 -3.52
N GLY A 137 -0.61 2.99 -4.09
CA GLY A 137 -0.68 4.40 -4.51
C GLY A 137 -1.74 4.61 -5.58
N PHE A 138 -1.69 3.86 -6.68
CA PHE A 138 -2.67 3.99 -7.77
C PHE A 138 -4.11 3.72 -7.29
N PHE A 139 -4.32 2.64 -6.54
CA PHE A 139 -5.65 2.27 -6.06
C PHE A 139 -6.12 3.06 -4.82
N SER A 140 -5.26 3.84 -4.16
CA SER A 140 -5.64 4.65 -2.99
C SER A 140 -6.72 5.69 -3.31
N MET A 141 -6.81 6.12 -4.58
CA MET A 141 -7.87 7.01 -5.05
C MET A 141 -9.25 6.36 -5.00
N PHE A 142 -9.32 5.03 -5.11
CA PHE A 142 -10.57 4.27 -5.22
C PHE A 142 -10.85 3.42 -3.98
N LEU A 143 -9.82 2.98 -3.26
CA LEU A 143 -9.90 2.01 -2.18
C LEU A 143 -9.28 2.56 -0.89
N LYS A 144 -9.87 2.17 0.24
CA LYS A 144 -9.32 2.52 1.57
C LYS A 144 -7.92 1.95 1.72
N ILE A 145 -6.95 2.80 2.09
CA ILE A 145 -5.54 2.42 2.23
C ILE A 145 -5.31 1.22 3.17
N ARG A 146 -6.11 1.11 4.24
CA ARG A 146 -6.09 -0.04 5.16
C ARG A 146 -6.40 -1.35 4.43
N ALA A 147 -7.42 -1.37 3.57
CA ALA A 147 -7.82 -2.57 2.86
C ALA A 147 -6.71 -3.04 1.90
N LEU A 148 -6.01 -2.09 1.28
CA LEU A 148 -4.85 -2.38 0.42
C LEU A 148 -3.70 -3.01 1.23
N HIS A 149 -3.31 -2.44 2.37
CA HIS A 149 -2.27 -3.03 3.22
C HIS A 149 -2.66 -4.44 3.73
N THR A 150 -3.91 -4.64 4.14
CA THR A 150 -4.40 -5.95 4.60
C THR A 150 -4.51 -6.98 3.47
N LEU A 151 -4.81 -6.55 2.24
CA LEU A 151 -4.80 -7.42 1.06
C LEU A 151 -3.42 -8.06 0.82
N PHE A 152 -2.35 -7.39 1.27
CA PHE A 152 -0.96 -7.83 1.17
C PHE A 152 -0.45 -8.55 2.42
N GLY A 153 -1.27 -8.67 3.47
CA GLY A 153 -0.99 -9.47 4.65
C GLY A 153 -0.93 -8.68 5.97
N ALA A 154 -0.95 -7.34 5.92
CA ALA A 154 -0.85 -6.54 7.15
C ALA A 154 -2.09 -6.69 8.03
N ARG A 155 -1.85 -6.84 9.33
CA ARG A 155 -2.92 -6.94 10.33
C ARG A 155 -3.10 -5.57 10.96
N ILE A 156 -4.04 -4.79 10.43
CA ILE A 156 -4.29 -3.42 10.86
C ILE A 156 -5.64 -3.32 11.56
N GLY A 157 -5.63 -2.83 12.79
CA GLY A 157 -6.80 -2.61 13.64
C GLY A 157 -7.79 -1.57 13.09
N ARG A 158 -8.93 -1.46 13.76
CA ARG A 158 -9.99 -0.48 13.42
C ARG A 158 -9.53 0.93 13.75
N ASN A 159 -10.04 1.90 12.99
CA ASN A 159 -9.74 3.33 13.13
C ASN A 159 -8.25 3.68 13.05
N SER A 160 -7.42 2.77 12.53
CA SER A 160 -6.01 3.01 12.33
C SER A 160 -5.74 3.54 10.92
N ILE A 161 -4.82 4.49 10.82
CA ILE A 161 -4.51 5.22 9.59
C ILE A 161 -3.04 5.00 9.27
N VAL A 162 -2.77 4.57 8.04
CA VAL A 162 -1.44 4.50 7.45
C VAL A 162 -1.23 5.76 6.63
N GLY A 163 -0.70 6.82 7.26
CA GLY A 163 -0.55 8.15 6.66
C GLY A 163 0.68 8.26 5.76
N ASN A 164 0.73 7.47 4.68
CA ASN A 164 1.91 7.32 3.81
C ASN A 164 3.15 6.77 4.53
N ALA A 165 2.95 5.88 5.50
CA ALA A 165 4.02 5.04 6.02
C ALA A 165 4.35 3.92 5.01
N VAL A 166 5.61 3.50 4.99
CA VAL A 166 6.09 2.40 4.17
C VAL A 166 6.10 1.13 5.00
N LEU A 167 5.24 0.18 4.65
CA LEU A 167 5.28 -1.18 5.21
C LEU A 167 6.13 -2.05 4.27
N MET A 168 7.39 -2.31 4.63
CA MET A 168 8.30 -3.08 3.77
C MET A 168 7.90 -4.55 3.67
N ASN A 169 7.32 -5.10 4.74
CA ASN A 169 6.81 -6.46 4.80
C ASN A 169 5.41 -6.45 5.41
N PRO A 170 4.35 -6.17 4.61
CA PRO A 170 2.99 -6.06 5.11
C PRO A 170 2.57 -7.28 5.95
N GLU A 171 2.81 -8.51 5.50
CA GLU A 171 2.49 -9.74 6.25
C GLU A 171 3.20 -9.90 7.59
N ARG A 172 4.30 -9.15 7.81
CA ARG A 172 5.05 -9.10 9.07
C ARG A 172 4.78 -7.83 9.87
N THR A 173 3.66 -7.16 9.59
CA THR A 173 3.27 -5.93 10.26
C THR A 173 1.94 -6.11 10.99
N ILE A 174 1.97 -5.90 12.31
CA ILE A 174 0.77 -5.82 13.15
C ILE A 174 0.64 -4.41 13.72
N VAL A 175 -0.54 -3.83 13.53
CA VAL A 175 -0.91 -2.50 14.03
C VAL A 175 -2.24 -2.61 14.77
N GLY A 176 -2.27 -2.18 16.02
CA GLY A 176 -3.46 -2.16 16.87
C GLY A 176 -4.53 -1.16 16.40
N ASN A 177 -5.56 -0.98 17.22
CA ASN A 177 -6.68 -0.08 16.94
C ASN A 177 -6.34 1.37 17.27
N ASN A 178 -6.98 2.32 16.59
CA ASN A 178 -6.83 3.77 16.79
C ASN A 178 -5.37 4.24 16.69
N THR A 179 -4.57 3.61 15.84
CA THR A 179 -3.15 3.90 15.68
C THR A 179 -2.90 4.70 14.41
N PHE A 180 -2.01 5.69 14.49
CA PHE A 180 -1.62 6.54 13.37
C PHE A 180 -0.16 6.29 13.00
N LEU A 181 0.11 5.96 11.73
CA LEU A 181 1.47 5.87 11.20
C LEU A 181 1.77 7.11 10.35
N GLY A 182 2.75 7.91 10.78
CA GLY A 182 3.12 9.17 10.15
C GLY A 182 3.80 9.01 8.80
N PHE A 183 3.80 10.12 8.06
CA PHE A 183 4.40 10.22 6.73
C PHE A 183 5.86 9.76 6.71
N GLY A 184 6.20 8.89 5.76
CA GLY A 184 7.57 8.42 5.57
C GLY A 184 8.10 7.55 6.71
N SER A 185 7.28 7.22 7.71
CA SER A 185 7.68 6.21 8.71
C SER A 185 7.81 4.86 8.03
N VAL A 186 8.76 4.05 8.49
CA VAL A 186 9.09 2.75 7.90
C VAL A 186 8.88 1.68 8.95
N LEU A 187 8.10 0.67 8.61
CA LEU A 187 7.99 -0.56 9.39
C LEU A 187 8.59 -1.67 8.54
N THR A 188 9.63 -2.33 9.06
CA THR A 188 10.27 -3.44 8.38
C THR A 188 10.19 -4.72 9.20
N GLY A 189 9.87 -5.82 8.53
CA GLY A 189 9.88 -7.17 9.09
C GLY A 189 11.17 -7.93 8.76
N HIS A 190 12.14 -7.28 8.11
CA HIS A 190 13.45 -7.83 7.80
C HIS A 190 14.60 -6.84 8.03
N VAL A 191 15.78 -7.37 8.29
CA VAL A 191 17.05 -6.63 8.23
C VAL A 191 18.15 -7.58 7.76
N TYR A 192 19.08 -7.06 6.97
CA TYR A 192 20.27 -7.78 6.53
C TYR A 192 21.40 -7.57 7.54
N GLU A 193 21.98 -8.67 7.99
CA GLU A 193 23.10 -8.72 8.93
C GLU A 193 24.28 -9.48 8.30
N ASP A 194 25.45 -9.45 8.93
CA ASP A 194 26.66 -10.08 8.38
C ASP A 194 26.47 -11.59 8.12
N GLU A 195 25.77 -12.27 9.03
CA GLU A 195 25.54 -13.72 8.94
C GLU A 195 24.34 -14.11 8.05
N GLY A 196 23.52 -13.13 7.60
CA GLY A 196 22.36 -13.43 6.79
C GLY A 196 21.19 -12.47 6.96
N LEU A 197 19.99 -13.02 6.83
CA LEU A 197 18.72 -12.31 6.89
C LEU A 197 18.08 -12.58 8.25
N TYR A 198 17.72 -11.52 8.96
CA TYR A 198 16.84 -11.61 10.11
C TYR A 198 15.41 -11.26 9.69
N LEU A 199 14.47 -12.14 9.99
CA LEU A 199 13.03 -11.93 9.77
C LEU A 199 12.29 -12.02 11.08
N LYS A 200 11.50 -11.00 11.39
CA LYS A 200 10.59 -11.05 12.54
C LYS A 200 9.47 -10.05 12.42
N GLU A 201 8.29 -10.43 12.88
CA GLU A 201 7.12 -9.55 12.89
C GLU A 201 7.33 -8.33 13.80
N ALA A 202 6.98 -7.15 13.30
CA ALA A 202 6.94 -5.91 14.09
C ALA A 202 5.51 -5.65 14.58
N ARG A 203 5.36 -5.32 15.86
CA ARG A 203 4.06 -5.21 16.53
C ARG A 203 3.87 -3.83 17.16
N ILE A 204 2.76 -3.19 16.82
CA ILE A 204 2.35 -1.92 17.40
C ILE A 204 1.01 -2.10 18.10
N GLY A 205 0.95 -1.65 19.36
CA GLY A 205 -0.24 -1.65 20.19
C GLY A 205 -1.36 -0.73 19.72
N ASN A 206 -2.34 -0.55 20.58
CA ASN A 206 -3.50 0.32 20.42
C ASN A 206 -3.18 1.77 20.83
N ASN A 207 -3.89 2.72 20.20
CA ASN A 207 -3.79 4.15 20.50
C ASN A 207 -2.35 4.69 20.37
N VAL A 208 -1.59 4.16 19.40
CA VAL A 208 -0.20 4.58 19.17
C VAL A 208 -0.14 5.67 18.10
N THR A 209 0.74 6.65 18.28
CA THR A 209 1.08 7.60 17.21
C THR A 209 2.54 7.43 16.86
N VAL A 210 2.82 7.05 15.61
CA VAL A 210 4.18 6.97 15.07
C VAL A 210 4.47 8.26 14.31
N GLY A 211 5.45 9.02 14.77
CA GLY A 211 5.90 10.24 14.12
C GLY A 211 6.43 10.01 12.71
N GLY A 212 6.43 11.07 11.90
CA GLY A 212 6.96 11.02 10.54
C GLY A 212 8.43 10.59 10.50
N TYR A 213 8.79 9.81 9.49
CA TYR A 213 10.15 9.29 9.29
C TYR A 213 10.73 8.46 10.45
N ALA A 214 9.91 8.00 11.38
CA ALA A 214 10.34 7.01 12.36
C ALA A 214 10.59 5.66 11.68
N ILE A 215 11.57 4.90 12.16
CA ILE A 215 11.93 3.57 11.63
C ILE A 215 11.71 2.54 12.74
N ILE A 216 10.90 1.53 12.45
CA ILE A 216 10.58 0.44 13.37
C ILE A 216 11.18 -0.84 12.77
N PHE A 217 12.22 -1.36 13.43
CA PHE A 217 12.96 -2.55 12.99
C PHE A 217 12.22 -3.86 13.29
N PRO A 218 12.66 -4.99 12.71
CA PRO A 218 12.00 -6.28 12.87
C PRO A 218 12.02 -6.74 14.33
N GLY A 219 10.95 -7.38 14.76
CA GLY A 219 10.81 -7.86 16.12
C GLY A 219 10.50 -6.79 17.17
N ALA A 220 10.47 -5.50 16.78
CA ALA A 220 10.11 -4.44 17.70
C ALA A 220 8.66 -4.62 18.21
N VAL A 221 8.47 -4.40 19.49
CA VAL A 221 7.16 -4.44 20.16
C VAL A 221 6.91 -3.09 20.82
N ILE A 222 5.93 -2.36 20.29
CA ILE A 222 5.48 -1.09 20.83
C ILE A 222 4.19 -1.31 21.60
N GLY A 223 4.20 -0.91 22.88
CA GLY A 223 3.07 -0.97 23.79
C GLY A 223 1.89 -0.06 23.42
N ASP A 224 0.87 -0.09 24.27
CA ASP A 224 -0.35 0.69 24.10
C ASP A 224 -0.16 2.15 24.56
N ASN A 225 -0.92 3.08 23.96
CA ASN A 225 -0.93 4.52 24.29
C ASN A 225 0.43 5.23 24.13
N VAL A 226 1.28 4.73 23.23
CA VAL A 226 2.63 5.23 22.98
C VAL A 226 2.66 6.34 21.92
N LEU A 227 3.54 7.32 22.10
CA LEU A 227 3.93 8.24 21.03
C LEU A 227 5.38 7.98 20.64
N ILE A 228 5.64 7.54 19.41
CA ILE A 228 6.98 7.46 18.85
C ILE A 228 7.29 8.81 18.19
N GLY A 229 8.39 9.45 18.58
CA GLY A 229 8.83 10.71 18.01
C GLY A 229 9.16 10.62 16.52
N ALA A 230 9.06 11.74 15.81
CA ALA A 230 9.55 11.83 14.43
C ALA A 230 11.06 11.52 14.37
N ASN A 231 11.52 10.94 13.26
CA ASN A 231 12.91 10.50 13.05
C ASN A 231 13.47 9.55 14.12
N THR A 232 12.61 8.93 14.94
CA THR A 232 13.06 7.99 15.97
C THR A 232 13.23 6.60 15.39
N VAL A 233 14.30 5.91 15.80
CA VAL A 233 14.53 4.50 15.49
C VAL A 233 14.12 3.65 16.71
N VAL A 234 13.26 2.68 16.48
CA VAL A 234 13.01 1.58 17.44
C VAL A 234 13.85 0.40 16.95
N PRO A 235 14.84 -0.04 17.74
CA PRO A 235 15.82 -1.04 17.31
C PRO A 235 15.20 -2.42 17.12
N LYS A 236 15.97 -3.31 16.48
CA LYS A 236 15.65 -4.74 16.34
C LYS A 236 15.34 -5.33 17.71
N ASP A 237 14.23 -6.06 17.83
CA ASP A 237 13.73 -6.63 19.09
C ASP A 237 13.55 -5.60 20.23
N GLY A 238 13.44 -4.31 19.88
CA GLY A 238 13.23 -3.25 20.85
C GLY A 238 11.84 -3.30 21.47
N HIS A 239 11.78 -3.13 22.79
CA HIS A 239 10.53 -3.05 23.53
C HIS A 239 10.26 -1.61 23.99
N VAL A 240 9.16 -1.02 23.54
CA VAL A 240 8.70 0.29 23.99
C VAL A 240 7.54 0.11 24.96
N PRO A 241 7.69 0.50 26.24
CA PRO A 241 6.65 0.29 27.25
C PRO A 241 5.38 1.12 26.98
N ASP A 242 4.25 0.61 27.48
CA ASP A 242 2.96 1.31 27.44
C ASP A 242 3.03 2.70 28.07
N ASN A 243 2.15 3.60 27.63
CA ASN A 243 1.97 4.95 28.19
C ASN A 243 3.27 5.78 28.23
N THR A 244 4.13 5.61 27.21
CA THR A 244 5.37 6.38 27.07
C THR A 244 5.39 7.25 25.82
N ILE A 245 6.22 8.27 25.85
CA ILE A 245 6.69 8.99 24.68
C ILE A 245 8.11 8.49 24.42
N TRP A 246 8.34 7.86 23.26
CA TRP A 246 9.64 7.30 22.89
C TRP A 246 10.32 8.17 21.85
N VAL A 247 11.45 8.77 22.21
CA VAL A 247 12.19 9.71 21.35
C VAL A 247 13.67 9.38 21.40
N HIS A 248 14.30 9.11 20.25
CA HIS A 248 15.73 8.79 20.14
C HIS A 248 16.23 7.74 21.16
N GLY A 249 15.46 6.66 21.35
CA GLY A 249 15.82 5.56 22.25
C GLY A 249 15.54 5.80 23.74
N LYS A 250 14.92 6.93 24.11
CA LYS A 250 14.55 7.24 25.49
C LYS A 250 13.04 7.16 25.68
N ALA A 251 12.61 6.42 26.69
CA ALA A 251 11.24 6.42 27.18
C ALA A 251 11.02 7.60 28.14
N ILE A 252 10.08 8.46 27.82
CA ILE A 252 9.61 9.55 28.67
C ILE A 252 8.22 9.17 29.16
N PRO A 253 7.96 9.08 30.48
CA PRO A 253 6.63 8.81 30.99
C PRO A 253 5.64 9.84 30.46
N ARG A 254 4.50 9.36 29.94
CA ARG A 254 3.43 10.25 29.51
C ARG A 254 2.81 10.88 30.75
N ARG A 255 2.81 12.21 30.84
CA ARG A 255 2.15 12.91 31.95
C ARG A 255 0.65 12.60 31.89
N PRO A 256 0.03 12.12 32.98
CA PRO A 256 -1.42 11.94 33.01
C PRO A 256 -2.11 13.30 32.88
N GLY A 257 -2.91 13.48 31.83
CA GLY A 257 -3.97 14.49 31.77
C GLY A 257 -3.50 15.93 31.59
N SER A 258 -2.86 16.26 30.46
CA SER A 258 -2.80 17.67 30.04
C SER A 258 -4.11 18.08 29.35
N LYS A 259 -4.53 19.35 29.43
CA LYS A 259 -5.69 19.88 28.69
C LYS A 259 -5.59 19.64 27.17
N ALA A 260 -4.35 19.53 26.66
CA ALA A 260 -4.04 19.16 25.29
C ALA A 260 -4.37 17.69 24.97
N GLU A 261 -4.40 16.79 25.95
CA GLU A 261 -4.80 15.38 25.78
C GLU A 261 -6.30 15.22 25.51
N ARG A 262 -7.13 16.18 25.94
CA ARG A 262 -8.55 16.29 25.53
C ARG A 262 -8.71 16.82 24.10
N LEU A 263 -7.67 17.45 23.57
CA LEU A 263 -7.67 18.13 22.27
C LEU A 263 -6.81 17.43 21.20
N HIS A 264 -5.90 16.55 21.60
CA HIS A 264 -5.18 15.61 20.73
C HIS A 264 -6.10 14.47 20.33
N LYS A 265 -7.13 14.86 19.59
CA LYS A 265 -7.71 14.05 18.53
C LYS A 265 -6.54 13.65 17.62
N PRO A 266 -6.39 12.38 17.22
CA PRO A 266 -5.44 12.04 16.17
C PRO A 266 -5.68 12.99 15.00
N ILE A 267 -4.66 13.73 14.59
CA ILE A 267 -4.77 14.72 13.51
C ILE A 267 -5.14 13.93 12.25
N GLY A 268 -6.42 13.98 11.87
CA GLY A 268 -6.97 13.25 10.71
C GLY A 268 -7.72 11.94 11.01
N GLY A 269 -7.92 11.55 12.28
CA GLY A 269 -8.83 10.45 12.63
C GLY A 269 -10.30 10.90 12.74
N PRO A 270 -11.30 10.03 12.51
CA PRO A 270 -12.68 10.36 12.84
C PRO A 270 -12.78 10.71 14.34
N PRO A 271 -13.58 11.72 14.71
CA PRO A 271 -13.70 12.13 16.11
C PRO A 271 -14.11 10.92 16.95
N VAL A 272 -13.37 10.65 18.02
CA VAL A 272 -13.78 9.68 19.02
C VAL A 272 -15.12 10.15 19.57
N MET A 273 -16.14 9.29 19.53
CA MET A 273 -17.40 9.55 20.22
C MET A 273 -17.08 9.65 21.71
N ASP A 274 -17.12 10.87 22.23
CA ASP A 274 -16.99 11.12 23.65
C ASP A 274 -18.25 10.57 24.35
N VAL A 275 -18.06 9.48 25.08
CA VAL A 275 -19.11 8.74 25.80
C VAL A 275 -19.75 9.64 26.88
N GLU A 276 -19.00 10.61 27.43
CA GLU A 276 -19.54 11.58 28.38
C GLU A 276 -20.37 12.66 27.70
N ASP A 277 -20.00 13.08 26.49
CA ASP A 277 -20.82 14.00 25.68
C ASP A 277 -22.13 13.35 25.22
N GLU A 278 -22.13 12.05 24.90
CA GLU A 278 -23.36 11.32 24.57
C GLU A 278 -24.27 11.17 25.79
N LYS A 279 -23.68 10.88 26.97
CA LYS A 279 -24.41 10.88 28.25
C LYS A 279 -24.98 12.26 28.57
N ARG A 280 -24.19 13.33 28.45
CA ARG A 280 -24.65 14.72 28.66
C ARG A 280 -25.75 15.12 27.68
N LYS A 281 -25.67 14.73 26.41
CA LYS A 281 -26.72 14.97 25.41
C LYS A 281 -28.01 14.19 25.74
N LYS A 282 -27.90 12.95 26.22
CA LYS A 282 -29.05 12.15 26.66
C LYS A 282 -29.71 12.72 27.91
N THR A 283 -28.92 13.15 28.91
CA THR A 283 -29.43 13.79 30.14
C THR A 283 -30.06 15.16 29.85
N ASN A 284 -29.45 15.98 28.99
CA ASN A 284 -30.03 17.28 28.62
C ASN A 284 -31.30 17.14 27.78
N ASN A 285 -31.43 16.08 26.98
CA ASN A 285 -32.66 15.79 26.25
C ASN A 285 -33.78 15.20 27.13
N SER A 286 -33.45 14.53 28.25
CA SER A 286 -34.48 14.09 29.21
C SER A 286 -35.00 15.25 30.07
N LEU A 287 -34.14 16.20 30.43
CA LEU A 287 -34.49 17.40 31.20
C LEU A 287 -35.32 18.43 30.40
N LYS A 288 -35.27 18.39 29.07
CA LYS A 288 -36.11 19.23 28.19
C LYS A 288 -37.49 18.63 27.88
N LYS A 289 -37.79 17.43 28.36
CA LYS A 289 -39.06 16.70 28.14
C LYS A 289 -39.93 16.58 29.40
N THR A 290 -39.55 17.26 30.48
CA THR A 290 -40.34 17.50 31.69
C THR A 290 -40.61 18.99 31.80
#